data_AF-A0A2E6HCH3-F1
#
_entry.id   AF-A0A2E6HCH3-F1
#
_cell.length_a   1.000
_cell.length_b   1.000
_cell.length_c   1.000
_cell.angle_alpha   90.00
_cell.angle_beta   90.00
_cell.angle_gamma   90.00
#
_symmetry.space_group_name_H-M   'P 1'
#
loop_
_entity.id
_entity.type
_entity.pdbx_description
1 polymer ?
#
loop_
_entity_poly.entity_id
_entity_poly.type
_entity_poly.pdbx_seq_one_letter_code
_entity_poly.pdbx_strand_id
1 'polypeptide(L)'
;MTKKEKKLLHDLIAEQVKARGSEVDPDSITAETDFIKDLGLDSLDLVEIVIGLEAKMGTTFDFDINDFMVVQDMGDVYDFVDQFKEKLKKKLEEEAKLASLTSEERLEYEIDKLQNMVDMLPDGDAKNEKKKELDIGVRLIKEKGRSPNYVFGLSLEEMESELESEDG
;
A
#
# COMPACT_ATOMS: atom_id res chain seq x y z
N MET A 1 -1.26 14.78 -10.35
CA MET A 1 -2.08 14.33 -11.51
C MET A 1 -1.72 15.12 -12.77
N THR A 2 -1.84 14.51 -13.94
CA THR A 2 -1.70 15.20 -15.23
C THR A 2 -2.95 16.01 -15.57
N LYS A 3 -2.83 17.00 -16.48
CA LYS A 3 -3.99 17.79 -16.95
C LYS A 3 -5.10 16.92 -17.56
N LYS A 4 -4.74 15.85 -18.26
CA LYS A 4 -5.69 14.92 -18.88
C LYS A 4 -6.46 14.12 -17.81
N GLU A 5 -5.78 13.69 -16.76
CA GLU A 5 -6.41 12.97 -15.64
C GLU A 5 -7.34 13.87 -14.84
N LYS A 6 -6.94 15.13 -14.59
CA LYS A 6 -7.82 16.11 -13.93
C LYS A 6 -9.09 16.35 -14.74
N LYS A 7 -8.96 16.55 -16.05
CA LYS A 7 -10.12 16.67 -16.93
C LYS A 7 -11.03 15.45 -16.88
N LEU A 8 -10.45 14.25 -16.94
CA LEU A 8 -11.21 13.00 -16.84
C LEU A 8 -11.96 12.87 -15.52
N LEU A 9 -11.33 13.25 -14.41
CA LEU A 9 -11.93 13.27 -13.08
C LEU A 9 -13.08 14.28 -13.02
N HIS A 10 -12.89 15.49 -13.54
CA HIS A 10 -13.94 16.51 -13.62
C HIS A 10 -15.14 16.05 -14.45
N ASP A 11 -14.88 15.39 -15.58
CA ASP A 11 -15.94 14.82 -16.43
C ASP A 11 -16.74 13.74 -15.67
N LEU A 12 -16.05 12.84 -14.94
CA LEU A 12 -16.71 11.81 -14.10
C LEU A 12 -17.54 12.42 -12.96
N ILE A 13 -17.04 13.46 -12.32
CA ILE A 13 -17.76 14.18 -11.27
C ILE A 13 -19.02 14.83 -11.84
N ALA A 14 -18.92 15.49 -13.00
CA ALA A 14 -20.08 16.08 -13.64
C ALA A 14 -21.12 15.02 -14.04
N GLU A 15 -20.68 13.85 -14.50
CA GLU A 15 -21.56 12.69 -14.75
C GLU A 15 -22.31 12.26 -13.47
N GLN A 16 -21.63 12.22 -12.31
CA GLN A 16 -22.24 11.86 -11.04
C GLN A 16 -23.20 12.92 -10.49
N VAL A 17 -22.83 14.19 -10.55
CA VAL A 17 -23.73 15.31 -10.20
C VAL A 17 -25.00 15.27 -11.05
N LYS A 18 -24.85 14.91 -12.34
CA LYS A 18 -25.97 14.69 -13.26
C LYS A 18 -26.85 13.52 -12.88
N ALA A 19 -26.27 12.41 -12.44
CA ALA A 19 -27.03 11.27 -11.94
C ALA A 19 -27.88 11.62 -10.70
N ARG A 20 -27.43 12.59 -9.88
CA ARG A 20 -28.19 13.13 -8.73
C ARG A 20 -29.22 14.21 -9.11
N GLY A 21 -29.37 14.53 -10.39
CA GLY A 21 -30.37 15.48 -10.88
C GLY A 21 -29.96 16.95 -10.86
N SER A 22 -28.67 17.23 -10.68
CA SER A 22 -28.08 18.57 -10.81
C SER A 22 -27.15 18.63 -12.03
N GLU A 23 -26.61 19.79 -12.39
CA GLU A 23 -25.63 19.89 -13.49
C GLU A 23 -24.50 20.82 -13.06
N VAL A 24 -23.27 20.46 -13.39
CA VAL A 24 -22.06 21.25 -13.13
C VAL A 24 -21.20 21.25 -14.38
N ASP A 25 -20.60 22.39 -14.70
CA ASP A 25 -19.62 22.51 -15.76
C ASP A 25 -18.28 21.92 -15.28
N PRO A 26 -17.72 20.86 -15.91
CA PRO A 26 -16.42 20.30 -15.53
C PRO A 26 -15.31 21.35 -15.48
N ASP A 27 -15.34 22.35 -16.38
CA ASP A 27 -14.31 23.39 -16.45
C ASP A 27 -14.44 24.42 -15.30
N SER A 28 -15.56 24.41 -14.57
CA SER A 28 -15.79 25.26 -13.39
C SER A 28 -15.27 24.65 -12.08
N ILE A 29 -14.92 23.35 -12.08
CA ILE A 29 -14.45 22.64 -10.88
C ILE A 29 -13.02 23.08 -10.56
N THR A 30 -12.81 23.58 -9.35
CA THR A 30 -11.50 24.02 -8.85
C THR A 30 -11.01 23.11 -7.73
N ALA A 31 -9.89 23.44 -7.07
CA ALA A 31 -9.48 22.75 -5.86
C ALA A 31 -10.32 23.15 -4.64
N GLU A 32 -10.86 24.37 -4.63
CA GLU A 32 -11.61 24.93 -3.51
C GLU A 32 -13.10 24.53 -3.53
N THR A 33 -13.54 23.85 -4.60
CA THR A 33 -14.93 23.39 -4.74
C THR A 33 -15.22 22.33 -3.67
N ASP A 34 -16.19 22.61 -2.80
CA ASP A 34 -16.61 21.73 -1.71
C ASP A 34 -17.38 20.53 -2.28
N PHE A 35 -16.91 19.33 -1.97
CA PHE A 35 -17.44 18.10 -2.57
C PHE A 35 -18.90 17.85 -2.17
N ILE A 36 -19.26 18.21 -0.94
CA ILE A 36 -20.61 18.00 -0.41
C ILE A 36 -21.48 19.23 -0.66
N LYS A 37 -21.02 20.42 -0.29
CA LYS A 37 -21.83 21.64 -0.32
C LYS A 37 -22.05 22.18 -1.73
N ASP A 38 -21.03 22.11 -2.58
CA ASP A 38 -21.11 22.70 -3.93
C ASP A 38 -21.57 21.66 -4.97
N LEU A 39 -21.17 20.39 -4.81
CA LEU A 39 -21.50 19.33 -5.77
C LEU A 39 -22.61 18.38 -5.31
N GLY A 40 -22.98 18.40 -4.02
CA GLY A 40 -24.00 17.49 -3.49
C GLY A 40 -23.58 16.03 -3.46
N LEU A 41 -22.27 15.76 -3.54
CA LEU A 41 -21.71 14.42 -3.56
C LEU A 41 -21.23 14.01 -2.17
N ASP A 42 -21.36 12.73 -1.85
CA ASP A 42 -20.88 12.14 -0.60
C ASP A 42 -19.75 11.14 -0.84
N SER A 43 -19.22 10.55 0.24
CA SER A 43 -18.09 9.63 0.16
C SER A 43 -18.36 8.37 -0.66
N LEU A 44 -19.63 7.94 -0.82
CA LEU A 44 -19.96 6.80 -1.69
C LEU A 44 -19.86 7.19 -3.17
N ASP A 45 -20.27 8.41 -3.53
CA ASP A 45 -20.09 8.88 -4.90
C ASP A 45 -18.60 8.94 -5.27
N LEU A 46 -17.75 9.32 -4.32
CA LEU A 46 -16.30 9.33 -4.55
C LEU A 46 -15.74 7.93 -4.86
N VAL A 47 -16.26 6.88 -4.19
CA VAL A 47 -15.91 5.49 -4.50
C VAL A 47 -16.30 5.16 -5.95
N GLU A 48 -17.51 5.51 -6.38
CA GLU A 48 -17.95 5.28 -7.75
C GLU A 48 -17.12 6.04 -8.80
N ILE A 49 -16.76 7.29 -8.50
CA ILE A 49 -15.89 8.11 -9.36
C ILE A 49 -14.53 7.45 -9.52
N VAL A 50 -13.95 6.97 -8.42
CA VAL A 50 -12.64 6.30 -8.42
C VAL A 50 -12.70 4.98 -9.22
N ILE A 51 -13.76 4.18 -9.08
CA ILE A 51 -13.98 2.98 -9.91
C ILE A 51 -14.17 3.35 -11.39
N GLY A 52 -14.88 4.44 -11.69
CA GLY A 52 -15.00 4.95 -13.06
C GLY A 52 -13.65 5.37 -13.64
N LEU A 53 -12.79 5.97 -12.80
CA LEU A 53 -11.43 6.37 -13.16
C LEU A 53 -10.54 5.15 -13.43
N GLU A 54 -10.58 4.12 -12.57
CA GLU A 54 -9.92 2.82 -12.75
C GLU A 54 -10.23 2.20 -14.11
N ALA A 55 -11.52 2.06 -14.43
CA ALA A 55 -11.98 1.45 -15.67
C ALA A 55 -11.46 2.22 -16.90
N LYS A 56 -11.44 3.56 -16.83
CA LYS A 56 -10.91 4.41 -17.91
C LYS A 56 -9.38 4.38 -18.00
N MET A 57 -8.69 4.15 -16.89
CA MET A 57 -7.22 4.05 -16.83
C MET A 57 -6.69 2.63 -17.09
N GLY A 58 -7.54 1.61 -17.00
CA GLY A 58 -7.14 0.20 -17.17
C GLY A 58 -6.33 -0.33 -15.99
N THR A 59 -6.62 0.16 -14.78
CA THR A 59 -5.92 -0.22 -13.54
C THR A 59 -6.94 -0.48 -12.44
N THR A 60 -6.58 -1.26 -11.42
CA THR A 60 -7.39 -1.47 -10.23
C THR A 60 -6.70 -0.84 -9.03
N PHE A 61 -7.45 -0.10 -8.24
CA PHE A 61 -6.98 0.57 -7.05
C PHE A 61 -7.41 -0.23 -5.82
N ASP A 62 -6.48 -0.35 -4.88
CA ASP A 62 -6.67 -1.05 -3.61
C ASP A 62 -6.93 0.02 -2.55
N PHE A 63 -8.20 0.30 -2.26
CA PHE A 63 -8.63 1.36 -1.34
C PHE A 63 -9.51 0.81 -0.22
N ASP A 64 -9.39 1.41 0.96
CA ASP A 64 -10.31 1.20 2.08
C ASP A 64 -11.36 2.31 2.11
N ILE A 65 -12.59 2.01 2.51
CA ILE A 65 -13.65 3.03 2.64
C ILE A 65 -13.25 4.16 3.60
N ASN A 66 -12.41 3.87 4.59
CA ASN A 66 -11.87 4.86 5.53
C ASN A 66 -10.99 5.91 4.83
N ASP A 67 -10.36 5.57 3.71
CA ASP A 67 -9.51 6.49 2.97
C ASP A 67 -10.30 7.68 2.38
N PHE A 68 -11.62 7.53 2.19
CA PHE A 68 -12.50 8.56 1.62
C PHE A 68 -13.18 9.45 2.67
N MET A 69 -13.11 9.07 3.95
CA MET A 69 -13.83 9.79 5.02
C MET A 69 -13.26 11.18 5.33
N VAL A 70 -12.04 11.45 4.89
CA VAL A 70 -11.31 12.69 5.16
C VAL A 70 -11.47 13.73 4.06
N VAL A 71 -12.15 13.40 2.96
CA VAL A 71 -12.30 14.28 1.80
C VAL A 71 -13.39 15.32 2.05
N GLN A 72 -13.03 16.60 1.93
CA GLN A 72 -13.95 17.73 2.06
C GLN A 72 -14.10 18.50 0.76
N ASP A 73 -12.98 18.79 0.08
CA ASP A 73 -12.96 19.54 -1.16
C ASP A 73 -12.27 18.78 -2.30
N MET A 74 -12.30 19.38 -3.48
CA MET A 74 -11.67 18.82 -4.67
C MET A 74 -10.13 18.79 -4.58
N GLY A 75 -9.52 19.62 -3.76
CA GLY A 75 -8.10 19.56 -3.41
C GLY A 75 -7.77 18.24 -2.72
N ASP A 76 -8.56 17.86 -1.72
CA ASP A 76 -8.42 16.57 -1.03
C ASP A 76 -8.56 15.40 -2.00
N VAL A 77 -9.50 15.47 -2.96
CA VAL A 77 -9.65 14.45 -4.00
C VAL A 77 -8.39 14.34 -4.87
N TYR A 78 -7.77 15.46 -5.27
CA TYR A 78 -6.55 15.42 -6.07
C TYR A 78 -5.39 14.81 -5.30
N ASP A 79 -5.22 15.21 -4.04
CA ASP A 79 -4.16 14.71 -3.17
C ASP A 79 -4.36 13.23 -2.89
N PHE A 80 -5.60 12.80 -2.66
CA PHE A 80 -5.96 11.40 -2.49
C PHE A 80 -5.53 10.57 -3.72
N VAL A 81 -5.92 10.99 -4.93
CA VAL A 81 -5.56 10.29 -6.17
C VAL A 81 -4.04 10.26 -6.39
N ASP A 82 -3.33 11.34 -6.06
CA ASP A 82 -1.87 11.40 -6.21
C ASP A 82 -1.13 10.51 -5.22
N GLN A 83 -1.48 10.58 -3.93
CA GLN A 83 -0.93 9.68 -2.91
C GLN A 83 -1.22 8.22 -3.25
N PHE A 84 -2.43 7.94 -3.72
CA PHE A 84 -2.83 6.62 -4.16
C PHE A 84 -1.96 6.12 -5.33
N LYS A 85 -1.76 6.94 -6.37
CA LYS A 85 -0.92 6.56 -7.52
C LYS A 85 0.52 6.28 -7.10
N GLU A 86 1.04 7.02 -6.12
CA GLU A 86 2.36 6.76 -5.57
C GLU A 86 2.42 5.41 -4.84
N LYS A 87 1.42 5.08 -4.00
CA LYS A 87 1.30 3.77 -3.35
C LYS A 87 1.23 2.64 -4.38
N LEU A 88 0.40 2.77 -5.41
CA LEU A 88 0.26 1.77 -6.47
C LEU A 88 1.57 1.58 -7.24
N LYS A 89 2.24 2.67 -7.59
CA LYS A 89 3.53 2.62 -8.26
C LYS A 89 4.56 1.84 -7.42
N LYS A 90 4.66 2.15 -6.12
CA LYS A 90 5.57 1.43 -5.20
C LYS A 90 5.22 -0.06 -5.11
N LYS A 91 3.94 -0.40 -5.02
CA LYS A 91 3.46 -1.80 -5.00
C LYS A 91 3.84 -2.54 -6.27
N LEU A 92 3.57 -1.95 -7.45
CA LEU A 92 3.92 -2.53 -8.75
C LEU A 92 5.43 -2.66 -8.96
N GLU A 93 6.22 -1.66 -8.53
CA GLU A 93 7.69 -1.73 -8.57
C GLU A 93 8.23 -2.84 -7.66
N GLU A 94 7.66 -3.00 -6.46
CA GLU A 94 8.01 -4.09 -5.54
C GLU A 94 7.62 -5.46 -6.10
N GLU A 95 6.41 -5.62 -6.63
CA GLU A 95 5.94 -6.87 -7.26
C GLU A 95 6.79 -7.24 -8.49
N ALA A 96 7.08 -6.27 -9.36
CA ALA A 96 7.93 -6.48 -10.53
C ALA A 96 9.36 -6.87 -10.12
N LYS A 97 9.91 -6.22 -9.08
CA LYS A 97 11.20 -6.61 -8.49
C LYS A 97 11.14 -8.05 -7.99
N LEU A 98 10.20 -8.38 -7.13
CA LEU A 98 10.01 -9.72 -6.56
C LEU A 98 9.76 -10.83 -7.59
N ALA A 99 9.18 -10.49 -8.75
CA ALA A 99 8.95 -11.42 -9.85
C ALA A 99 10.21 -11.66 -10.70
N SER A 100 11.16 -10.72 -10.68
CA SER A 100 12.44 -10.83 -11.41
C SER A 100 13.54 -11.55 -10.62
N LEU A 101 13.39 -11.67 -9.30
CA LEU A 101 14.37 -12.31 -8.42
C LEU A 101 14.25 -13.84 -8.47
N THR A 102 15.39 -14.52 -8.37
CA THR A 102 15.45 -15.94 -8.03
C THR A 102 14.91 -16.20 -6.62
N SER A 103 14.66 -17.46 -6.27
CA SER A 103 14.20 -17.83 -4.92
C SER A 103 15.18 -17.40 -3.83
N GLU A 104 16.48 -17.48 -4.10
CA GLU A 104 17.54 -17.06 -3.17
C GLU A 104 17.57 -15.53 -3.03
N GLU A 105 17.58 -14.79 -4.13
CA GLU A 105 17.57 -13.33 -4.10
C GLU A 105 16.28 -12.76 -3.48
N ARG A 106 15.13 -13.41 -3.68
CA ARG A 106 13.87 -13.03 -3.01
C ARG A 106 13.98 -13.20 -1.50
N LEU A 107 14.53 -14.33 -1.05
CA LEU A 107 14.74 -14.57 0.37
C LEU A 107 15.66 -13.49 0.97
N GLU A 108 16.74 -13.12 0.28
CA GLU A 108 17.63 -12.05 0.73
C GLU A 108 16.93 -10.70 0.81
N TYR A 109 16.09 -10.37 -0.19
CA TYR A 109 15.29 -9.14 -0.16
C TYR A 109 14.30 -9.11 1.01
N GLU A 110 13.64 -10.22 1.31
CA GLU A 110 12.73 -10.31 2.45
C GLU A 110 13.47 -10.20 3.79
N ILE A 111 14.65 -10.81 3.90
CA ILE A 111 15.52 -10.69 5.09
C ILE A 111 15.97 -9.24 5.29
N ASP A 112 16.44 -8.56 4.24
CA ASP A 112 16.85 -7.14 4.30
C ASP A 112 15.68 -6.24 4.73
N LYS A 113 14.48 -6.48 4.20
CA LYS A 113 13.26 -5.77 4.61
C LYS A 113 12.97 -5.95 6.10
N LEU A 114 13.07 -7.18 6.62
CA LEU A 114 12.88 -7.47 8.05
C LEU A 114 13.97 -6.82 8.91
N GLN A 115 15.22 -6.84 8.47
CA GLN A 115 16.35 -6.20 9.17
C GLN A 115 16.12 -4.69 9.30
N ASN A 116 15.74 -4.04 8.20
CA ASN A 116 15.39 -2.61 8.21
C ASN A 116 14.23 -2.30 9.18
N MET A 117 13.21 -3.15 9.25
CA MET A 117 12.10 -3.00 10.20
C MET A 117 12.57 -3.10 11.66
N VAL A 118 13.43 -4.07 11.97
CA VAL A 118 14.02 -4.21 13.31
C VAL A 118 14.89 -3.01 13.67
N ASP A 119 15.67 -2.49 12.72
CA ASP A 119 16.54 -1.33 12.96
C ASP A 119 15.77 -0.03 13.23
N MET A 120 14.56 0.10 12.68
CA MET A 120 13.64 1.21 12.96
C MET A 120 12.97 1.14 14.34
N LEU A 121 13.08 0.01 15.06
CA LEU A 121 12.55 -0.08 16.42
C LEU A 121 13.31 0.83 17.38
N PRO A 122 12.65 1.38 18.42
CA PRO A 122 13.31 2.10 19.49
C PRO A 122 14.37 1.24 20.17
N ASP A 123 15.50 1.84 20.54
CA ASP A 123 16.55 1.12 21.25
C ASP A 123 16.06 0.60 22.60
N GLY A 124 16.40 -0.66 22.91
CA GLY A 124 15.98 -1.33 24.13
C GLY A 124 15.95 -2.84 23.96
N ASP A 125 15.52 -3.54 25.02
CA ASP A 125 15.54 -5.00 25.08
C ASP A 125 14.70 -5.64 23.97
N ALA A 126 13.54 -5.06 23.64
CA ALA A 126 12.68 -5.56 22.57
C ALA A 126 13.36 -5.54 21.20
N LYS A 127 14.13 -4.49 20.88
CA LYS A 127 14.90 -4.41 19.63
C LYS A 127 16.02 -5.44 19.62
N ASN A 128 16.73 -5.58 20.74
CA ASN A 128 17.83 -6.56 20.87
C ASN A 128 17.32 -8.00 20.72
N GLU A 129 16.18 -8.32 21.32
CA GLU A 129 15.52 -9.63 21.21
C GLU A 129 15.09 -9.91 19.77
N LYS A 130 14.38 -8.97 19.12
CA LYS A 130 13.96 -9.11 17.72
C LYS A 130 15.15 -9.23 16.76
N LYS A 131 16.25 -8.53 17.03
CA LYS A 131 17.49 -8.65 16.26
C LYS A 131 18.12 -10.03 16.42
N LYS A 132 18.09 -10.59 17.63
CA LYS A 132 18.61 -11.93 17.93
C LYS A 132 17.75 -13.03 17.27
N GLU A 133 16.43 -12.94 17.40
CA GLU A 133 15.48 -13.82 16.72
C GLU A 133 15.72 -13.82 15.20
N LEU A 134 15.86 -12.63 14.61
CA LEU A 134 16.08 -12.49 13.17
C LEU A 134 17.44 -13.08 12.74
N ASP A 135 18.52 -12.82 13.48
CA ASP A 135 19.85 -13.37 13.17
C ASP A 135 19.85 -14.90 13.19
N ILE A 136 19.30 -15.51 14.25
CA ILE A 136 19.23 -16.97 14.38
C ILE A 136 18.31 -17.56 13.32
N GLY A 137 17.15 -16.94 13.09
CA GLY A 137 16.20 -17.39 12.09
C GLY A 137 16.80 -17.38 10.68
N VAL A 138 17.56 -16.34 10.32
CA VAL A 138 18.27 -16.26 9.05
C VAL A 138 19.29 -17.40 8.90
N ARG A 139 20.03 -17.73 9.95
CA ARG A 139 20.98 -18.87 9.92
C ARG A 139 20.27 -20.20 9.77
N LEU A 140 19.16 -20.43 10.47
CA LEU A 140 18.36 -21.65 10.28
C LEU A 140 17.85 -21.80 8.84
N ILE A 141 17.46 -20.69 8.19
CA ILE A 141 17.02 -20.73 6.79
C ILE A 141 18.21 -20.98 5.86
N LYS A 142 19.31 -20.23 6.00
CA LYS A 142 20.44 -20.28 5.06
C LYS A 142 21.37 -21.48 5.26
N GLU A 143 21.65 -21.85 6.52
CA GLU A 143 22.63 -22.89 6.87
C GLU A 143 21.96 -24.26 7.03
N LYS A 144 20.76 -24.30 7.61
CA LYS A 144 20.01 -25.54 7.89
C LYS A 144 18.89 -25.83 6.88
N GLY A 145 18.67 -24.94 5.91
CA GLY A 145 17.64 -25.12 4.88
C GLY A 145 16.21 -25.17 5.42
N ARG A 146 15.97 -24.65 6.64
CA ARG A 146 14.64 -24.64 7.26
C ARG A 146 13.75 -23.64 6.53
N SER A 147 12.45 -23.97 6.42
CA SER A 147 11.51 -23.05 5.79
C SER A 147 11.24 -21.84 6.69
N PRO A 148 11.05 -20.62 6.14
CA PRO A 148 10.73 -19.44 6.94
C PRO A 148 9.52 -19.64 7.86
N ASN A 149 8.45 -20.28 7.36
CA ASN A 149 7.25 -20.56 8.16
C ASN A 149 7.51 -21.47 9.36
N TYR A 150 8.44 -22.42 9.23
CA TYR A 150 8.84 -23.26 10.37
C TYR A 150 9.61 -22.43 11.39
N VAL A 151 10.65 -21.73 10.93
CA VAL A 151 11.55 -20.94 11.78
C VAL A 151 10.76 -19.89 12.56
N PHE A 152 9.97 -19.05 11.90
CA PHE A 152 9.22 -17.97 12.57
C PHE A 152 7.98 -18.46 13.34
N GLY A 153 7.72 -19.77 13.36
CA GLY A 153 6.75 -20.41 14.26
C GLY A 153 7.36 -20.86 15.59
N LEU A 154 8.69 -20.85 15.72
CA LEU A 154 9.42 -21.23 16.94
C LEU A 154 9.58 -20.03 17.87
N SER A 155 9.69 -20.32 19.17
CA SER A 155 10.24 -19.40 20.16
C SER A 155 11.75 -19.24 19.97
N LEU A 156 12.32 -18.17 20.54
CA LEU A 156 13.76 -17.92 20.49
C LEU A 156 14.58 -19.08 21.07
N GLU A 157 14.14 -19.68 22.18
CA GLU A 157 14.80 -20.83 22.81
C GLU A 157 14.78 -22.07 21.89
N GLU A 158 13.66 -22.32 21.21
CA GLU A 158 13.54 -23.41 20.23
C GLU A 158 14.42 -23.18 19.01
N MET A 159 14.52 -21.93 18.51
CA MET A 159 15.43 -21.60 17.41
C MET A 159 16.90 -21.81 17.79
N GLU A 160 17.30 -21.42 19.00
CA GLU A 160 18.65 -21.63 19.51
C GLU A 160 18.99 -23.11 19.61
N SER A 161 18.09 -23.89 20.21
CA SER A 161 18.22 -25.35 20.30
C SER A 161 18.34 -26.01 18.91
N GLU A 162 17.54 -25.56 17.95
CA GLU A 162 17.55 -26.09 16.59
C GLU A 162 18.86 -25.79 15.88
N LEU A 163 19.42 -24.59 16.07
CA LEU A 163 20.69 -24.18 15.45
C LEU A 163 21.87 -24.96 16.03
N GLU A 164 21.85 -25.26 17.33
CA GLU A 164 22.86 -26.06 18.03
C GLU A 164 22.75 -27.57 17.76
N SER A 165 21.60 -28.04 17.26
CA SER A 165 21.43 -29.45 16.93
C SER A 165 22.36 -29.86 15.77
N GLU A 166 23.08 -30.97 15.89
CA GLU A 166 24.02 -31.45 14.86
C GLU A 166 23.31 -32.03 13.61
N ASP A 167 21.99 -32.24 13.68
CA ASP A 167 21.26 -32.89 12.59
C ASP A 167 20.95 -31.90 11.44
N GLY A 168 21.25 -32.37 10.23
CA GLY A 168 20.95 -31.76 8.93
C GLY A 168 20.14 -32.72 8.07
#